data_AF-A0A7J5ZZE2-F1
#
_entry.id   AF-A0A7J5ZZE2-F1
#
_cell.length_a   1.000
_cell.length_b   1.000
_cell.length_c   1.000
_cell.angle_alpha   90.00
_cell.angle_beta   90.00
_cell.angle_gamma   90.00
#
_symmetry.space_group_name_H-M   'P 1'
#
loop_
_entity.id
_entity.type
_entity.pdbx_description
1 polymer ?
#
loop_
_entity_poly.entity_id
_entity_poly.type
_entity_poly.pdbx_seq_one_letter_code
_entity_poly.pdbx_strand_id
1 'polypeptide(L)'
;GRFFFVCVFFFFFFFSAPEKQKRDVTKLLQLVMSTKTVFFPGISKIPYVPDAGVRDVLCFKYYNASEILLGRTMEDWLRFSVCYWHSFCGTGADPFGSPTLRRPWNEGDSDMEIAKKRLSAAFEFFTKLGVKFYTFHDRDMAPEGRTLEESNRNLDEITDLALELQKQTGVKVLWLTCNLFAHPRYMNGAASNPDCHVFAFAGAQVKKGLEIAKKLQAENFVFWGGREGFLSALNTDVAAELKHMASFFKMAVAYKETIGLKCQFLIEPKPKEPCKHQYDYDAMSVIGFLKHFGLDKDFKLNIEPNHTTLAGHSYEHDIIMASVFGMLGSVDANTGSPDLGWDTDQFPMDIRNTTLVMKAVIEQGGLQPGGLNFDAKVRRESTELEDLFIAHIGAMDAFARGLRNAAKIIEEGVMQNMLRERYMSFSLGIGQKVEESSCSLEDLEEFIKQNGEPKVTSGKQERYETVFNHYL
;
A
#
# COMPACT_ATOMS: atom_id res chain seq x y z
N GLY A 1 -26.31 30.25 -14.22
CA GLY A 1 -27.38 29.76 -15.11
C GLY A 1 -27.84 28.34 -14.80
N ARG A 2 -26.95 27.33 -14.75
CA ARG A 2 -27.33 25.91 -14.53
C ARG A 2 -27.31 25.41 -13.07
N PHE A 3 -26.82 26.23 -12.13
CA PHE A 3 -26.79 25.88 -10.69
C PHE A 3 -28.14 26.09 -9.98
N PHE A 4 -29.00 26.97 -10.53
CA PHE A 4 -30.28 27.30 -9.91
C PHE A 4 -31.38 26.25 -10.19
N PHE A 5 -31.23 25.45 -11.25
CA PHE A 5 -32.24 24.46 -11.65
C PHE A 5 -32.15 23.14 -10.86
N VAL A 6 -30.96 22.78 -10.35
CA VAL A 6 -30.75 21.55 -9.58
C VAL A 6 -31.24 21.69 -8.13
N CYS A 7 -31.09 22.88 -7.53
CA CYS A 7 -31.61 23.15 -6.19
C CYS A 7 -33.15 23.17 -6.13
N VAL A 8 -33.83 23.61 -7.19
CA VAL A 8 -35.30 23.65 -7.23
C VAL A 8 -35.91 22.25 -7.44
N PHE A 9 -35.23 21.35 -8.17
CA PHE A 9 -35.70 19.97 -8.36
C PHE A 9 -35.58 19.10 -7.10
N PHE A 10 -34.52 19.30 -6.30
CA PHE A 10 -34.39 18.62 -5.00
C PHE A 10 -35.42 19.13 -3.98
N PHE A 11 -35.76 20.42 -4.02
CA PHE A 11 -36.78 20.99 -3.14
C PHE A 11 -38.18 20.43 -3.42
N PHE A 12 -38.53 20.17 -4.69
CA PHE A 12 -39.83 19.61 -5.04
C PHE A 12 -39.98 18.12 -4.67
N PHE A 13 -38.94 17.29 -4.86
CA PHE A 13 -39.00 15.88 -4.50
C PHE A 13 -39.05 15.65 -2.98
N PHE A 14 -38.35 16.49 -2.21
CA PHE A 14 -38.39 16.45 -0.75
C PHE A 14 -39.76 16.87 -0.19
N PHE A 15 -40.60 17.58 -0.95
CA PHE A 15 -41.96 17.91 -0.53
C PHE A 15 -43.00 16.84 -0.92
N SER A 16 -42.75 16.02 -1.95
CA SER A 16 -43.70 15.02 -2.46
C SER A 16 -43.59 13.60 -1.87
N ALA A 17 -42.56 13.29 -1.06
CA ALA A 17 -42.48 11.98 -0.40
C ALA A 17 -43.52 11.87 0.75
N PRO A 18 -44.14 10.69 0.98
CA PRO A 18 -45.07 10.49 2.08
C PRO A 18 -44.40 10.79 3.44
N GLU A 19 -45.12 11.44 4.36
CA GLU A 19 -44.61 11.90 5.68
C GLU A 19 -43.87 10.82 6.48
N LYS A 20 -44.22 9.56 6.28
CA LYS A 20 -43.58 8.40 6.90
C LYS A 20 -42.12 8.22 6.46
N GLN A 21 -41.84 8.43 5.16
CA GLN A 21 -40.50 8.28 4.60
C GLN A 21 -39.57 9.44 4.95
N LYS A 22 -40.12 10.67 5.10
CA LYS A 22 -39.36 11.80 5.66
C LYS A 22 -39.07 11.59 7.13
N ARG A 23 -40.05 11.12 7.92
CA ARG A 23 -39.84 10.79 9.34
C ARG A 23 -38.83 9.65 9.55
N ASP A 24 -38.77 8.66 8.66
CA ASP A 24 -37.78 7.58 8.75
C ASP A 24 -36.37 8.03 8.38
N VAL A 25 -36.19 8.86 7.35
CA VAL A 25 -34.87 9.41 6.98
C VAL A 25 -34.39 10.44 8.01
N THR A 26 -35.28 11.28 8.55
CA THR A 26 -34.94 12.23 9.63
C THR A 26 -34.74 11.54 10.97
N LYS A 27 -35.43 10.41 11.26
CA LYS A 27 -35.11 9.55 12.41
C LYS A 27 -33.79 8.80 12.22
N LEU A 28 -33.46 8.34 11.02
CA LEU A 28 -32.17 7.70 10.74
C LEU A 28 -31.03 8.72 10.88
N LEU A 29 -31.22 9.94 10.36
CA LEU A 29 -30.28 11.06 10.55
C LEU A 29 -30.21 11.51 12.02
N GLN A 30 -31.32 11.58 12.76
CA GLN A 30 -31.30 11.86 14.20
C GLN A 30 -30.67 10.73 15.00
N LEU A 31 -30.84 9.45 14.62
CA LEU A 31 -30.19 8.31 15.26
C LEU A 31 -28.68 8.30 14.97
N VAL A 32 -28.26 8.69 13.76
CA VAL A 32 -26.84 8.87 13.38
C VAL A 32 -26.23 10.10 14.06
N MET A 33 -27.01 11.15 14.33
CA MET A 33 -26.53 12.37 15.00
C MET A 33 -26.67 12.36 16.53
N SER A 34 -27.42 11.42 17.13
CA SER A 34 -27.77 11.47 18.57
C SER A 34 -26.86 10.66 19.51
N THR A 35 -25.94 9.83 19.02
CA THR A 35 -24.83 9.28 19.83
C THR A 35 -23.69 8.88 18.91
N LYS A 36 -22.73 9.78 18.63
CA LYS A 36 -21.44 9.35 18.06
C LYS A 36 -20.76 8.49 19.12
N THR A 37 -20.90 7.18 19.03
CA THR A 37 -20.15 6.23 19.86
C THR A 37 -18.67 6.56 19.70
N VAL A 38 -18.02 6.90 20.81
CA VAL A 38 -16.58 7.17 20.84
C VAL A 38 -15.89 5.84 21.11
N PHE A 39 -15.10 5.36 20.16
CA PHE A 39 -14.39 4.07 20.28
C PHE A 39 -13.03 4.20 20.96
N PHE A 40 -12.42 5.38 20.92
CA PHE A 40 -11.11 5.64 21.53
C PHE A 40 -11.21 6.74 22.62
N PRO A 41 -11.84 6.46 23.77
CA PRO A 41 -11.99 7.44 24.84
C PRO A 41 -10.63 7.87 25.37
N GLY A 42 -10.49 9.15 25.75
CA GLY A 42 -9.24 9.70 26.28
C GLY A 42 -8.18 10.06 25.23
N ILE A 43 -8.29 9.57 23.99
CA ILE A 43 -7.37 9.91 22.91
C ILE A 43 -7.99 11.03 22.06
N SER A 44 -7.32 12.18 22.01
CA SER A 44 -7.68 13.30 21.15
C SER A 44 -6.92 13.24 19.82
N LYS A 45 -7.03 14.29 18.98
CA LYS A 45 -6.22 14.37 17.77
C LYS A 45 -4.74 14.43 18.16
N ILE A 46 -3.91 13.56 17.58
CA ILE A 46 -2.49 13.43 17.91
C ILE A 46 -1.76 14.74 17.53
N PRO A 47 -1.13 15.43 18.49
CA PRO A 47 -0.43 16.68 18.24
C PRO A 47 1.01 16.43 17.77
N TYR A 48 1.59 17.41 17.07
CA TYR A 48 3.03 17.51 16.87
C TYR A 48 3.66 18.28 18.04
N VAL A 49 4.55 17.63 18.79
CA VAL A 49 5.20 18.16 19.99
C VAL A 49 6.68 17.74 19.94
N PRO A 50 7.55 18.49 19.23
CA PRO A 50 8.94 18.09 18.99
C PRO A 50 9.78 17.95 20.25
N ASP A 51 9.46 18.74 21.29
CA ASP A 51 10.17 18.75 22.57
C ASP A 51 9.56 17.79 23.61
N ALA A 52 8.62 16.93 23.20
CA ALA A 52 7.98 15.96 24.09
C ALA A 52 9.00 14.98 24.69
N GLY A 53 8.77 14.57 25.93
CA GLY A 53 9.65 13.67 26.65
C GLY A 53 9.72 12.28 26.00
N VAL A 54 10.77 11.52 26.33
CA VAL A 54 10.97 10.17 25.76
C VAL A 54 9.84 9.18 26.06
N ARG A 55 9.05 9.44 27.11
CA ARG A 55 7.89 8.62 27.50
C ARG A 55 6.56 9.10 26.91
N ASP A 56 6.53 10.29 26.31
CA ASP A 56 5.34 10.82 25.66
C ASP A 56 5.23 10.19 24.27
N VAL A 57 4.38 9.18 24.14
CA VAL A 57 4.25 8.33 22.93
C VAL A 57 2.93 8.56 22.17
N LEU A 58 2.04 9.41 22.69
CA LEU A 58 0.78 9.82 22.04
C LEU A 58 0.89 11.22 21.40
N CYS A 59 2.04 11.52 20.81
CA CYS A 59 2.31 12.73 20.03
C CYS A 59 3.40 12.45 18.99
N PHE A 60 3.36 13.16 17.87
CA PHE A 60 4.45 13.16 16.88
C PHE A 60 5.60 14.04 17.36
N LYS A 61 6.83 13.54 17.28
CA LYS A 61 8.07 14.29 17.54
C LYS A 61 8.76 14.71 16.25
N TYR A 62 8.52 13.97 15.17
CA TYR A 62 9.15 14.21 13.87
C TYR A 62 8.13 14.54 12.79
N TYR A 63 6.98 13.87 12.76
CA TYR A 63 5.95 14.12 11.76
C TYR A 63 5.23 15.46 11.99
N ASN A 64 5.63 16.47 11.22
CA ASN A 64 4.92 17.72 11.07
C ASN A 64 4.33 17.80 9.66
N ALA A 65 3.03 17.49 9.53
CA ALA A 65 2.33 17.44 8.26
C ALA A 65 2.58 18.67 7.35
N SER A 66 2.71 19.86 7.95
CA SER A 66 2.86 21.14 7.23
C SER A 66 4.30 21.54 6.90
N GLU A 67 5.30 20.83 7.43
CA GLU A 67 6.71 21.14 7.17
C GLU A 67 7.05 20.91 5.70
N ILE A 68 7.74 21.86 5.09
CA ILE A 68 8.12 21.82 3.69
C ILE A 68 9.56 21.32 3.56
N LEU A 69 9.75 20.22 2.84
CA LEU A 69 11.04 19.64 2.49
C LEU A 69 11.11 19.53 0.97
N LEU A 70 12.19 20.02 0.35
CA LEU A 70 12.37 19.99 -1.10
C LEU A 70 11.14 20.50 -1.88
N GLY A 71 10.50 21.56 -1.37
CA GLY A 71 9.36 22.22 -2.01
C GLY A 71 7.99 21.52 -1.85
N ARG A 72 7.86 20.44 -1.07
CA ARG A 72 6.55 19.81 -0.77
C ARG A 72 6.37 19.58 0.73
N THR A 73 5.12 19.50 1.18
CA THR A 73 4.82 19.20 2.58
C THR A 73 5.19 17.75 2.94
N MET A 74 5.50 17.46 4.20
CA MET A 74 5.71 16.09 4.68
C MET A 74 4.49 15.20 4.38
N GLU A 75 3.29 15.73 4.58
CA GLU A 75 2.05 15.01 4.30
C GLU A 75 1.95 14.60 2.82
N ASP A 76 2.38 15.47 1.89
CA ASP A 76 2.39 15.18 0.46
C ASP A 76 3.52 14.21 0.06
N TRP A 77 4.68 14.25 0.73
CA TRP A 77 5.75 13.27 0.52
C TRP A 77 5.35 11.87 1.00
N LEU A 78 4.78 11.79 2.20
CA LEU A 78 4.59 10.54 2.93
C LEU A 78 3.25 9.86 2.57
N ARG A 79 2.18 10.65 2.39
CA ARG A 79 0.84 10.18 2.01
C ARG A 79 0.42 8.95 2.82
N PHE A 80 0.60 9.04 4.14
CA PHE A 80 0.35 7.92 5.03
C PHE A 80 -1.08 7.40 4.89
N SER A 81 -1.17 6.08 4.82
CA SER A 81 -2.41 5.33 4.81
C SER A 81 -2.45 4.33 5.96
N VAL A 82 -3.63 4.14 6.54
CA VAL A 82 -3.89 3.08 7.51
C VAL A 82 -4.51 1.89 6.81
N CYS A 83 -3.89 0.73 7.00
CA CYS A 83 -4.41 -0.56 6.57
C CYS A 83 -5.64 -0.98 7.41
N TYR A 84 -6.76 -1.21 6.75
CA TYR A 84 -8.02 -1.53 7.43
C TYR A 84 -8.04 -2.94 8.05
N TRP A 85 -7.49 -3.96 7.37
CA TRP A 85 -7.56 -5.35 7.87
C TRP A 85 -6.79 -5.51 9.17
N HIS A 86 -5.52 -5.10 9.21
CA HIS A 86 -4.72 -5.23 10.43
C HIS A 86 -5.25 -4.37 11.58
N SER A 87 -5.70 -3.15 11.30
CA SER A 87 -6.10 -2.20 12.34
C SER A 87 -7.46 -2.54 12.95
N PHE A 88 -8.42 -3.01 12.15
CA PHE A 88 -9.82 -3.12 12.58
C PHE A 88 -10.43 -4.52 12.45
N CYS A 89 -9.87 -5.39 11.62
CA CYS A 89 -10.33 -6.78 11.45
C CYS A 89 -9.45 -7.79 12.19
N GLY A 90 -8.17 -7.47 12.40
CA GLY A 90 -7.20 -8.33 13.08
C GLY A 90 -7.65 -8.74 14.48
N THR A 91 -7.50 -10.02 14.79
CA THR A 91 -7.97 -10.62 16.06
C THR A 91 -6.82 -11.00 17.00
N GLY A 92 -5.58 -10.89 16.55
CA GLY A 92 -4.39 -11.40 17.26
C GLY A 92 -4.31 -12.93 17.30
N ALA A 93 -5.16 -13.64 16.54
CA ALA A 93 -4.99 -15.08 16.35
C ALA A 93 -3.75 -15.36 15.49
N ASP A 94 -3.14 -16.51 15.73
CA ASP A 94 -2.03 -17.05 14.96
C ASP A 94 -2.24 -18.57 14.79
N PRO A 95 -1.40 -19.29 14.01
CA PRO A 95 -1.58 -20.73 13.79
C PRO A 95 -1.58 -21.61 15.06
N PHE A 96 -1.19 -21.07 16.21
CA PHE A 96 -0.99 -21.81 17.47
C PHE A 96 -1.87 -21.30 18.62
N GLY A 97 -2.66 -20.24 18.41
CA GLY A 97 -3.38 -19.59 19.50
C GLY A 97 -4.66 -18.87 19.09
N SER A 98 -5.63 -18.89 19.99
CA SER A 98 -6.90 -18.17 19.83
C SER A 98 -6.73 -16.64 19.85
N PRO A 99 -7.74 -15.88 19.35
CA PRO A 99 -7.77 -14.42 19.38
C PRO A 99 -7.46 -13.80 20.74
N THR A 100 -6.59 -12.78 20.77
CA THR A 100 -6.25 -11.98 21.97
C THR A 100 -6.87 -10.58 21.94
N LEU A 101 -7.06 -10.01 20.75
CA LEU A 101 -7.57 -8.66 20.61
C LEU A 101 -9.09 -8.69 20.77
N ARG A 102 -9.60 -7.98 21.77
CA ARG A 102 -11.02 -7.68 21.93
C ARG A 102 -11.24 -6.24 21.54
N ARG A 103 -12.15 -5.99 20.59
CA ARG A 103 -12.37 -4.66 20.02
C ARG A 103 -13.85 -4.30 20.14
N PRO A 104 -14.20 -3.11 20.67
CA PRO A 104 -15.59 -2.74 20.92
C PRO A 104 -16.43 -2.65 19.64
N TRP A 105 -15.80 -2.40 18.49
CA TRP A 105 -16.48 -2.38 17.19
C TRP A 105 -16.79 -3.75 16.61
N ASN A 106 -16.26 -4.84 17.19
CA ASN A 106 -16.57 -6.21 16.77
C ASN A 106 -17.75 -6.83 17.55
N GLU A 107 -18.43 -6.05 18.37
CA GLU A 107 -19.62 -6.47 19.12
C GLU A 107 -20.91 -5.99 18.42
N GLY A 108 -21.89 -6.87 18.24
CA GLY A 108 -23.18 -6.52 17.64
C GLY A 108 -24.04 -7.75 17.33
N ASP A 109 -25.30 -7.52 16.93
CA ASP A 109 -26.28 -8.57 16.71
C ASP A 109 -26.22 -9.14 15.27
N SER A 110 -25.57 -8.44 14.35
CA SER A 110 -25.36 -8.88 12.96
C SER A 110 -24.02 -8.42 12.38
N ASP A 111 -23.51 -9.17 11.39
CA ASP A 111 -22.25 -8.87 10.73
C ASP A 111 -22.25 -7.50 10.04
N MET A 112 -23.40 -7.07 9.50
CA MET A 112 -23.55 -5.75 8.88
C MET A 112 -23.52 -4.61 9.91
N GLU A 113 -24.08 -4.82 11.10
CA GLU A 113 -23.94 -3.84 12.18
C GLU A 113 -22.50 -3.73 12.67
N ILE A 114 -21.80 -4.87 12.80
CA ILE A 114 -20.38 -4.92 13.13
C ILE A 114 -19.55 -4.17 12.07
N ALA A 115 -19.81 -4.39 10.78
CA ALA A 115 -19.14 -3.68 9.69
C ALA A 115 -19.34 -2.16 9.77
N LYS A 116 -20.55 -1.68 10.07
CA LYS A 116 -20.84 -0.24 10.26
C LYS A 116 -20.12 0.35 11.47
N LYS A 117 -20.09 -0.37 12.60
CA LYS A 117 -19.35 0.04 13.81
C LYS A 117 -17.85 0.10 13.53
N ARG A 118 -17.30 -0.91 12.86
CA ARG A 118 -15.89 -0.98 12.46
C ARG A 118 -15.51 0.20 11.59
N LEU A 119 -16.32 0.52 10.58
CA LEU A 119 -16.10 1.67 9.71
C LEU A 119 -16.13 3.00 10.48
N SER A 120 -17.06 3.13 11.43
CA SER A 120 -17.15 4.32 12.28
C SER A 120 -15.92 4.48 13.17
N ALA A 121 -15.45 3.39 13.80
CA ALA A 121 -14.22 3.36 14.58
C ALA A 121 -13.00 3.70 13.71
N ALA A 122 -12.94 3.18 12.48
CA ALA A 122 -11.87 3.47 11.54
C ALA A 122 -11.76 4.96 11.21
N PHE A 123 -12.86 5.62 10.87
CA PHE A 123 -12.85 7.06 10.58
C PHE A 123 -12.58 7.92 11.83
N GLU A 124 -12.98 7.48 13.02
CA GLU A 124 -12.54 8.12 14.27
C GLU A 124 -11.02 8.01 14.44
N PHE A 125 -10.45 6.81 14.21
CA PHE A 125 -9.01 6.58 14.29
C PHE A 125 -8.25 7.43 13.27
N PHE A 126 -8.66 7.42 12.00
CA PHE A 126 -8.01 8.17 10.91
C PHE A 126 -7.93 9.67 11.22
N THR A 127 -9.06 10.24 11.68
CA THR A 127 -9.13 11.67 11.98
C THR A 127 -8.36 12.07 13.24
N LYS A 128 -8.31 11.19 14.26
CA LYS A 128 -7.47 11.39 15.45
C LYS A 128 -5.99 11.27 15.12
N LEU A 129 -5.58 10.26 14.36
CA LEU A 129 -4.20 10.08 13.93
C LEU A 129 -3.74 11.19 12.97
N GLY A 130 -4.66 11.76 12.20
CA GLY A 130 -4.38 12.83 11.25
C GLY A 130 -3.90 12.34 9.88
N VAL A 131 -4.29 11.13 9.48
CA VAL A 131 -3.98 10.57 8.14
C VAL A 131 -5.04 11.00 7.12
N LYS A 132 -4.61 11.15 5.86
CA LYS A 132 -5.50 11.47 4.73
C LYS A 132 -6.03 10.24 4.02
N PHE A 133 -5.42 9.08 4.22
CA PHE A 133 -5.70 7.91 3.44
C PHE A 133 -5.94 6.65 4.28
N TYR A 134 -6.65 5.70 3.67
CA TYR A 134 -6.81 4.33 4.15
C TYR A 134 -6.89 3.36 2.97
N THR A 135 -6.70 2.08 3.26
CA THR A 135 -6.76 0.97 2.29
C THR A 135 -7.57 -0.19 2.84
N PHE A 136 -8.20 -0.99 1.98
CA PHE A 136 -9.03 -2.12 2.42
C PHE A 136 -9.22 -3.20 1.34
N HIS A 137 -9.43 -4.45 1.76
CA HIS A 137 -10.08 -5.44 0.89
C HIS A 137 -11.60 -5.32 0.99
N ASP A 138 -12.28 -5.62 -0.11
CA ASP A 138 -13.74 -5.73 -0.15
C ASP A 138 -14.34 -6.57 1.00
N ARG A 139 -13.74 -7.73 1.33
CA ARG A 139 -14.19 -8.63 2.41
C ARG A 139 -13.85 -8.16 3.82
N ASP A 140 -12.93 -7.21 3.99
CA ASP A 140 -12.68 -6.58 5.29
C ASP A 140 -13.75 -5.53 5.62
N MET A 141 -14.19 -4.84 4.56
CA MET A 141 -15.13 -3.74 4.61
C MET A 141 -16.57 -4.24 4.85
N ALA A 142 -16.98 -5.30 4.16
CA ALA A 142 -18.34 -5.84 4.26
C ALA A 142 -18.35 -7.39 4.32
N PRO A 143 -19.29 -7.99 5.07
CA PRO A 143 -19.44 -9.44 5.14
C PRO A 143 -19.91 -10.02 3.82
N GLU A 144 -19.37 -11.19 3.46
CA GLU A 144 -19.83 -11.96 2.32
C GLU A 144 -21.25 -12.51 2.58
N GLY A 145 -22.12 -12.41 1.59
CA GLY A 145 -23.46 -12.99 1.62
C GLY A 145 -23.48 -14.43 1.12
N ARG A 146 -24.67 -15.04 1.06
CA ARG A 146 -24.84 -16.41 0.54
C ARG A 146 -24.72 -16.48 -0.98
N THR A 147 -24.94 -15.36 -1.66
CA THR A 147 -24.77 -15.23 -3.11
C THR A 147 -23.89 -14.04 -3.46
N LEU A 148 -23.43 -13.99 -4.70
CA LEU A 148 -22.69 -12.84 -5.23
C LEU A 148 -23.52 -11.55 -5.12
N GLU A 149 -24.82 -11.61 -5.43
CA GLU A 149 -25.72 -10.46 -5.35
C GLU A 149 -25.88 -9.95 -3.92
N GLU A 150 -25.98 -10.85 -2.94
CA GLU A 150 -26.05 -10.47 -1.54
C GLU A 150 -24.74 -9.84 -1.06
N SER A 151 -23.60 -10.45 -1.42
CA SER A 151 -22.27 -9.90 -1.13
C SER A 151 -22.08 -8.51 -1.72
N ASN A 152 -22.52 -8.31 -2.96
CA ASN A 152 -22.45 -7.01 -3.64
C ASN A 152 -23.35 -5.97 -2.97
N ARG A 153 -24.57 -6.35 -2.54
CA ARG A 153 -25.47 -5.44 -1.80
C ARG A 153 -24.88 -5.03 -0.45
N ASN A 154 -24.30 -5.96 0.29
CA ASN A 154 -23.62 -5.65 1.57
C ASN A 154 -22.47 -4.67 1.36
N LEU A 155 -21.63 -4.91 0.35
CA LEU A 155 -20.53 -4.03 0.01
C LEU A 155 -21.01 -2.65 -0.47
N ASP A 156 -22.08 -2.58 -1.24
CA ASP A 156 -22.69 -1.31 -1.66
C ASP A 156 -23.13 -0.48 -0.47
N GLU A 157 -23.83 -1.10 0.50
CA GLU A 157 -24.32 -0.42 1.70
C GLU A 157 -23.19 0.14 2.57
N ILE A 158 -22.15 -0.66 2.85
CA ILE A 158 -21.02 -0.16 3.65
C ILE A 158 -20.24 0.92 2.90
N THR A 159 -20.06 0.79 1.59
CA THR A 159 -19.33 1.79 0.81
C THR A 159 -20.14 3.06 0.57
N ASP A 160 -21.48 3.02 0.65
CA ASP A 160 -22.31 4.24 0.71
C ASP A 160 -22.02 5.03 2.00
N LEU A 161 -21.92 4.32 3.12
CA LEU A 161 -21.54 4.92 4.41
C LEU A 161 -20.10 5.45 4.36
N ALA A 162 -19.15 4.70 3.79
CA ALA A 162 -17.77 5.14 3.64
C ALA A 162 -17.68 6.42 2.81
N LEU A 163 -18.42 6.52 1.70
CA LEU A 163 -18.46 7.72 0.86
C LEU A 163 -18.97 8.94 1.64
N GLU A 164 -19.96 8.77 2.51
CA GLU A 164 -20.47 9.84 3.36
C GLU A 164 -19.42 10.27 4.41
N LEU A 165 -18.76 9.31 5.06
CA LEU A 165 -17.68 9.60 6.01
C LEU A 165 -16.47 10.27 5.34
N GLN A 166 -16.12 9.89 4.10
CA GLN A 166 -15.09 10.57 3.31
C GLN A 166 -15.45 12.04 3.07
N LYS A 167 -16.71 12.35 2.74
CA LYS A 167 -17.17 13.74 2.57
C LYS A 167 -17.09 14.55 3.86
N GLN A 168 -17.41 13.93 5.00
CA GLN A 168 -17.39 14.60 6.30
C GLN A 168 -15.98 14.86 6.82
N THR A 169 -15.04 13.95 6.56
CA THR A 169 -13.71 13.96 7.19
C THR A 169 -12.59 14.40 6.24
N GLY A 170 -12.81 14.30 4.93
CA GLY A 170 -11.78 14.53 3.92
C GLY A 170 -10.81 13.36 3.72
N VAL A 171 -10.94 12.28 4.50
CA VAL A 171 -10.17 11.04 4.32
C VAL A 171 -10.54 10.40 2.97
N LYS A 172 -9.59 9.76 2.30
CA LYS A 172 -9.74 9.17 0.96
C LYS A 172 -9.18 7.75 0.90
N VAL A 173 -9.57 7.01 -0.13
CA VAL A 173 -9.02 5.68 -0.39
C VAL A 173 -7.70 5.82 -1.16
N LEU A 174 -6.56 5.42 -0.56
CA LEU A 174 -5.30 5.33 -1.32
C LEU A 174 -5.42 4.23 -2.36
N TRP A 175 -5.88 3.07 -1.93
CA TRP A 175 -6.25 1.98 -2.81
C TRP A 175 -7.18 1.01 -2.13
N LEU A 176 -7.85 0.22 -2.95
CA LEU A 176 -8.58 -0.95 -2.48
C LEU A 176 -8.20 -2.15 -3.33
N THR A 177 -8.55 -3.32 -2.82
CA THR A 177 -8.26 -4.61 -3.45
C THR A 177 -9.38 -5.60 -3.17
N CYS A 178 -9.32 -6.78 -3.79
CA CYS A 178 -10.25 -7.87 -3.54
C CYS A 178 -9.53 -8.98 -2.77
N ASN A 179 -10.14 -9.45 -1.67
CA ASN A 179 -9.63 -10.63 -0.97
C ASN A 179 -9.99 -11.88 -1.79
N LEU A 180 -9.06 -12.31 -2.64
CA LEU A 180 -9.16 -13.48 -3.51
C LEU A 180 -8.37 -14.67 -2.96
N PHE A 181 -8.19 -14.75 -1.64
CA PHE A 181 -7.28 -15.72 -1.02
C PHE A 181 -7.80 -16.38 0.25
N ALA A 182 -8.71 -15.75 0.99
CA ALA A 182 -9.19 -16.26 2.27
C ALA A 182 -10.29 -17.32 2.14
N HIS A 183 -11.27 -17.11 1.26
CA HIS A 183 -12.40 -18.02 1.12
C HIS A 183 -11.96 -19.39 0.55
N PRO A 184 -12.48 -20.54 1.03
CA PRO A 184 -12.09 -21.89 0.58
C PRO A 184 -12.11 -22.10 -0.93
N ARG A 185 -12.99 -21.40 -1.65
CA ARG A 185 -13.07 -21.44 -3.13
C ARG A 185 -11.73 -21.10 -3.81
N TYR A 186 -10.88 -20.29 -3.17
CA TYR A 186 -9.60 -19.84 -3.70
C TYR A 186 -8.41 -20.70 -3.26
N MET A 187 -8.63 -21.84 -2.60
CA MET A 187 -7.53 -22.66 -2.08
C MET A 187 -6.53 -23.14 -3.14
N ASN A 188 -6.94 -23.17 -4.42
CA ASN A 188 -6.12 -23.56 -5.57
C ASN A 188 -5.83 -22.39 -6.53
N GLY A 189 -5.89 -21.14 -6.06
CA GLY A 189 -5.72 -19.94 -6.88
C GLY A 189 -7.01 -19.20 -7.17
N ALA A 190 -6.91 -18.01 -7.78
CA ALA A 190 -8.06 -17.23 -8.22
C ALA A 190 -7.99 -17.01 -9.73
N ALA A 191 -7.14 -16.11 -10.20
CA ALA A 191 -6.83 -15.95 -11.62
C ALA A 191 -5.94 -17.10 -12.15
N SER A 192 -5.18 -17.76 -11.27
CA SER A 192 -4.36 -18.93 -11.59
C SER A 192 -5.08 -20.26 -11.33
N ASN A 193 -6.37 -20.24 -10.94
CA ASN A 193 -7.07 -21.47 -10.58
C ASN A 193 -7.20 -22.45 -11.78
N PRO A 194 -6.98 -23.76 -11.60
CA PRO A 194 -7.21 -24.76 -12.65
C PRO A 194 -8.71 -24.95 -13.00
N ASP A 195 -9.64 -24.47 -12.17
CA ASP A 195 -11.08 -24.43 -12.44
C ASP A 195 -11.53 -23.04 -12.92
N CYS A 196 -11.98 -22.98 -14.17
CA CYS A 196 -12.50 -21.76 -14.79
C CYS A 196 -13.73 -21.18 -14.07
N HIS A 197 -14.49 -21.99 -13.32
CA HIS A 197 -15.60 -21.47 -12.52
C HIS A 197 -15.10 -20.58 -11.36
N VAL A 198 -13.99 -20.94 -10.73
CA VAL A 198 -13.36 -20.10 -9.70
C VAL A 198 -12.76 -18.83 -10.32
N PHE A 199 -12.10 -18.96 -11.47
CA PHE A 199 -11.62 -17.82 -12.26
C PHE A 199 -12.76 -16.81 -12.55
N ALA A 200 -13.92 -17.32 -12.98
CA ALA A 200 -15.10 -16.49 -13.25
C ALA A 200 -15.62 -15.78 -12.00
N PHE A 201 -15.64 -16.47 -10.84
CA PHE A 201 -16.05 -15.86 -9.58
C PHE A 201 -15.07 -14.76 -9.12
N ALA A 202 -13.77 -15.00 -9.24
CA ALA A 202 -12.74 -14.00 -8.95
C ALA A 202 -12.90 -12.76 -9.86
N GLY A 203 -13.17 -12.98 -11.14
CA GLY A 203 -13.42 -11.90 -12.12
C GLY A 203 -14.66 -11.08 -11.76
N ALA A 204 -15.74 -11.74 -11.33
CA ALA A 204 -16.94 -11.06 -10.84
C ALA A 204 -16.67 -10.22 -9.58
N GLN A 205 -15.86 -10.72 -8.65
CA GLN A 205 -15.46 -9.98 -7.44
C GLN A 205 -14.60 -8.75 -7.80
N VAL A 206 -13.59 -8.90 -8.66
CA VAL A 206 -12.75 -7.78 -9.12
C VAL A 206 -13.55 -6.75 -9.89
N LYS A 207 -14.48 -7.17 -10.76
CA LYS A 207 -15.41 -6.26 -11.43
C LYS A 207 -16.13 -5.37 -10.42
N LYS A 208 -16.69 -5.96 -9.35
CA LYS A 208 -17.36 -5.20 -8.29
C LYS A 208 -16.37 -4.28 -7.55
N GLY A 209 -15.18 -4.77 -7.23
CA GLY A 209 -14.11 -3.97 -6.64
C GLY A 209 -13.80 -2.71 -7.45
N LEU A 210 -13.67 -2.82 -8.78
CA LEU A 210 -13.40 -1.69 -9.67
C LEU A 210 -14.55 -0.67 -9.70
N GLU A 211 -15.80 -1.12 -9.61
CA GLU A 211 -16.96 -0.23 -9.44
C GLU A 211 -16.89 0.55 -8.12
N ILE A 212 -16.52 -0.13 -7.02
CA ILE A 212 -16.31 0.51 -5.71
C ILE A 212 -15.13 1.49 -5.74
N ALA A 213 -14.05 1.14 -6.44
CA ALA A 213 -12.89 2.02 -6.60
C ALA A 213 -13.28 3.32 -7.30
N LYS A 214 -14.14 3.22 -8.31
CA LYS A 214 -14.73 4.39 -8.97
C LYS A 214 -15.64 5.18 -8.02
N LYS A 215 -16.53 4.52 -7.28
CA LYS A 215 -17.46 5.14 -6.33
C LYS A 215 -16.74 5.95 -5.25
N LEU A 216 -15.68 5.38 -4.68
CA LEU A 216 -14.91 5.99 -3.58
C LEU A 216 -13.73 6.85 -4.05
N GLN A 217 -13.50 6.92 -5.37
CA GLN A 217 -12.40 7.66 -5.99
C GLN A 217 -11.03 7.18 -5.47
N ALA A 218 -10.81 5.87 -5.47
CA ALA A 218 -9.54 5.29 -5.10
C ALA A 218 -8.42 5.75 -6.06
N GLU A 219 -7.27 6.12 -5.49
CA GLU A 219 -6.10 6.58 -6.25
C GLU A 219 -5.43 5.41 -6.99
N ASN A 220 -5.45 4.21 -6.39
CA ASN A 220 -4.89 2.98 -6.96
C ASN A 220 -5.82 1.77 -6.72
N PHE A 221 -5.54 0.66 -7.39
CA PHE A 221 -6.16 -0.65 -7.14
C PHE A 221 -5.07 -1.72 -7.13
N VAL A 222 -4.99 -2.48 -6.04
CA VAL A 222 -3.90 -3.44 -5.79
C VAL A 222 -4.35 -4.85 -6.16
N PHE A 223 -3.40 -5.65 -6.65
CA PHE A 223 -3.49 -7.10 -6.80
C PHE A 223 -2.33 -7.73 -6.03
N TRP A 224 -2.65 -8.31 -4.87
CA TRP A 224 -1.75 -9.20 -4.16
C TRP A 224 -2.18 -10.65 -4.40
N GLY A 225 -1.29 -11.41 -5.04
CA GLY A 225 -1.56 -12.77 -5.50
C GLY A 225 -1.47 -13.84 -4.42
N GLY A 226 -2.11 -13.68 -3.26
CA GLY A 226 -1.93 -14.57 -2.11
C GLY A 226 -2.19 -16.06 -2.38
N ARG A 227 -2.97 -16.41 -3.43
CA ARG A 227 -3.13 -17.81 -3.89
C ARG A 227 -2.65 -18.02 -5.33
N GLU A 228 -2.10 -16.99 -5.97
CA GLU A 228 -1.64 -17.02 -7.36
C GLU A 228 -0.21 -17.58 -7.40
N GLY A 229 -0.14 -18.90 -7.40
CA GLY A 229 1.09 -19.66 -7.24
C GLY A 229 0.77 -21.13 -7.02
N PHE A 230 1.74 -21.90 -6.54
CA PHE A 230 1.54 -23.32 -6.31
C PHE A 230 2.07 -23.81 -4.98
N LEU A 231 1.52 -24.94 -4.53
CA LEU A 231 2.04 -25.75 -3.43
C LEU A 231 2.95 -26.89 -3.93
N SER A 232 2.68 -27.42 -5.12
CA SER A 232 3.48 -28.48 -5.75
C SER A 232 3.59 -28.25 -7.26
N ALA A 233 4.80 -28.36 -7.81
CA ALA A 233 4.98 -28.28 -9.26
C ALA A 233 4.43 -29.52 -10.00
N LEU A 234 4.14 -30.62 -9.29
CA LEU A 234 3.69 -31.87 -9.90
C LEU A 234 2.25 -31.81 -10.44
N ASN A 235 1.43 -30.91 -9.92
CA ASN A 235 0.03 -30.73 -10.32
C ASN A 235 -0.26 -29.33 -10.86
N THR A 236 0.78 -28.60 -11.27
CA THR A 236 0.69 -27.20 -11.69
C THR A 236 1.22 -27.06 -13.11
N ASP A 237 0.38 -26.58 -14.02
CA ASP A 237 0.83 -26.09 -15.33
C ASP A 237 1.14 -24.59 -15.21
N VAL A 238 2.39 -24.30 -14.83
CA VAL A 238 2.87 -22.93 -14.58
C VAL A 238 2.67 -22.01 -15.80
N ALA A 239 2.86 -22.54 -17.02
CA ALA A 239 2.72 -21.74 -18.22
C ALA A 239 1.25 -21.36 -18.46
N ALA A 240 0.32 -22.30 -18.24
CA ALA A 240 -1.12 -22.03 -18.34
C ALA A 240 -1.56 -21.02 -17.27
N GLU A 241 -1.17 -21.21 -16.02
CA GLU A 241 -1.53 -20.35 -14.91
C GLU A 241 -1.05 -18.90 -15.09
N LEU A 242 0.21 -18.69 -15.48
CA LEU A 242 0.74 -17.36 -15.80
C LEU A 242 -0.02 -16.70 -16.96
N LYS A 243 -0.40 -17.47 -17.99
CA LYS A 243 -1.21 -16.97 -19.10
C LYS A 243 -2.64 -16.59 -18.67
N HIS A 244 -3.24 -17.36 -17.77
CA HIS A 244 -4.55 -17.06 -17.20
C HIS A 244 -4.51 -15.77 -16.37
N MET A 245 -3.50 -15.64 -15.50
CA MET A 245 -3.28 -14.44 -14.69
C MET A 245 -3.08 -13.20 -15.57
N ALA A 246 -2.25 -13.29 -16.61
CA ALA A 246 -2.08 -12.20 -17.58
C ALA A 246 -3.39 -11.86 -18.31
N SER A 247 -4.18 -12.86 -18.67
CA SER A 247 -5.50 -12.65 -19.31
C SER A 247 -6.48 -11.97 -18.37
N PHE A 248 -6.47 -12.34 -17.09
CA PHE A 248 -7.28 -11.74 -16.03
C PHE A 248 -6.95 -10.26 -15.85
N PHE A 249 -5.67 -9.91 -15.77
CA PHE A 249 -5.23 -8.51 -15.69
C PHE A 249 -5.63 -7.69 -16.92
N LYS A 250 -5.54 -8.27 -18.13
CA LYS A 250 -6.04 -7.61 -19.35
C LYS A 250 -7.55 -7.36 -19.30
N MET A 251 -8.33 -8.30 -18.76
CA MET A 251 -9.78 -8.09 -18.54
C MET A 251 -10.04 -6.97 -17.53
N ALA A 252 -9.28 -6.90 -16.43
CA ALA A 252 -9.41 -5.83 -15.45
C ALA A 252 -9.07 -4.46 -16.05
N VAL A 253 -8.03 -4.37 -16.88
CA VAL A 253 -7.66 -3.13 -17.61
C VAL A 253 -8.77 -2.72 -18.57
N ALA A 254 -9.26 -3.64 -19.40
CA ALA A 254 -10.35 -3.36 -20.34
C ALA A 254 -11.63 -2.90 -19.61
N TYR A 255 -11.92 -3.47 -18.43
CA TYR A 255 -13.08 -3.06 -17.65
C TYR A 255 -12.88 -1.69 -16.99
N LYS A 256 -11.68 -1.40 -16.45
CA LYS A 256 -11.29 -0.07 -15.94
C LYS A 256 -11.52 1.01 -17.01
N GLU A 257 -11.12 0.75 -18.26
CA GLU A 257 -11.37 1.65 -19.39
C GLU A 257 -12.86 1.81 -19.68
N THR A 258 -13.60 0.70 -19.73
CA THR A 258 -15.05 0.66 -19.97
C THR A 258 -15.82 1.53 -18.99
N ILE A 259 -15.45 1.49 -17.70
CA ILE A 259 -16.08 2.30 -16.66
C ILE A 259 -15.42 3.67 -16.50
N GLY A 260 -14.39 4.01 -17.27
CA GLY A 260 -13.66 5.27 -17.19
C GLY A 260 -12.94 5.51 -15.86
N LEU A 261 -12.54 4.44 -15.16
CA LEU A 261 -11.77 4.51 -13.92
C LEU A 261 -10.31 4.91 -14.21
N LYS A 262 -9.77 5.83 -13.40
CA LYS A 262 -8.44 6.44 -13.62
C LYS A 262 -7.36 6.04 -12.61
N CYS A 263 -7.66 5.12 -11.70
CA CYS A 263 -6.71 4.68 -10.69
C CYS A 263 -5.50 3.94 -11.32
N GLN A 264 -4.33 4.01 -10.69
CA GLN A 264 -3.18 3.19 -11.07
C GLN A 264 -3.41 1.74 -10.65
N PHE A 265 -3.08 0.75 -11.48
CA PHE A 265 -3.06 -0.64 -11.03
C PHE A 265 -1.69 -0.99 -10.46
N LEU A 266 -1.68 -1.76 -9.38
CA LEU A 266 -0.48 -2.14 -8.65
C LEU A 266 -0.43 -3.66 -8.47
N ILE A 267 0.70 -4.28 -8.78
CA ILE A 267 1.00 -5.66 -8.35
C ILE A 267 1.86 -5.59 -7.11
N GLU A 268 1.53 -6.40 -6.11
CA GLU A 268 2.28 -6.49 -4.86
C GLU A 268 3.11 -7.78 -4.81
N PRO A 269 4.44 -7.69 -4.98
CA PRO A 269 5.28 -8.87 -5.00
C PRO A 269 5.37 -9.54 -3.63
N LYS A 270 5.35 -10.87 -3.61
CA LYS A 270 5.66 -11.71 -2.46
C LYS A 270 6.17 -13.08 -2.95
N PRO A 271 7.23 -13.64 -2.35
CA PRO A 271 7.85 -14.87 -2.85
C PRO A 271 7.06 -16.15 -2.55
N LYS A 272 6.34 -16.17 -1.43
CA LYS A 272 5.71 -17.34 -0.81
C LYS A 272 4.77 -16.88 0.30
N GLU A 273 4.13 -17.84 0.98
CA GLU A 273 3.21 -17.63 2.09
C GLU A 273 1.92 -16.89 1.68
N PRO A 274 0.81 -17.62 1.49
CA PRO A 274 0.58 -19.03 1.86
C PRO A 274 0.96 -20.05 0.77
N CYS A 275 1.34 -19.63 -0.44
CA CYS A 275 1.87 -20.53 -1.48
C CYS A 275 3.27 -21.03 -1.12
N LYS A 276 3.69 -22.18 -1.66
CA LYS A 276 5.09 -22.61 -1.59
C LYS A 276 5.96 -21.72 -2.48
N HIS A 277 5.42 -21.37 -3.65
CA HIS A 277 5.97 -20.39 -4.57
C HIS A 277 4.81 -19.54 -5.09
N GLN A 278 4.88 -18.24 -4.87
CA GLN A 278 3.95 -17.27 -5.46
C GLN A 278 4.60 -16.69 -6.72
N TYR A 279 3.80 -16.50 -7.79
CA TYR A 279 4.33 -16.15 -9.11
C TYR A 279 4.93 -14.74 -9.16
N ASP A 280 4.30 -13.79 -8.47
CA ASP A 280 4.75 -12.42 -8.34
C ASP A 280 5.88 -12.32 -7.30
N TYR A 281 7.00 -13.01 -7.53
CA TYR A 281 7.97 -13.36 -6.50
C TYR A 281 8.71 -12.16 -5.87
N ASP A 282 9.22 -11.25 -6.70
CA ASP A 282 9.95 -10.04 -6.34
C ASP A 282 9.76 -8.96 -7.41
N ALA A 283 10.34 -7.78 -7.20
CA ALA A 283 10.17 -6.67 -8.14
C ALA A 283 10.59 -7.02 -9.58
N MET A 284 11.72 -7.69 -9.76
CA MET A 284 12.24 -7.98 -11.10
C MET A 284 11.46 -9.08 -11.81
N SER A 285 10.96 -10.07 -11.07
CA SER A 285 10.08 -11.12 -11.59
C SER A 285 8.77 -10.54 -12.09
N VAL A 286 8.16 -9.63 -11.31
CA VAL A 286 6.93 -8.93 -11.70
C VAL A 286 7.15 -8.01 -12.91
N ILE A 287 8.23 -7.22 -12.93
CA ILE A 287 8.57 -6.37 -14.08
C ILE A 287 8.75 -7.22 -15.34
N GLY A 288 9.45 -8.37 -15.23
CA GLY A 288 9.62 -9.33 -16.31
C GLY A 288 8.30 -9.88 -16.83
N PHE A 289 7.40 -10.31 -15.93
CA PHE A 289 6.07 -10.78 -16.26
C PHE A 289 5.24 -9.71 -16.99
N LEU A 290 5.19 -8.49 -16.44
CA LEU A 290 4.44 -7.39 -17.02
C LEU A 290 4.94 -7.04 -18.43
N LYS A 291 6.25 -6.99 -18.64
CA LYS A 291 6.84 -6.75 -19.97
C LYS A 291 6.57 -7.90 -20.94
N HIS A 292 6.70 -9.14 -20.48
CA HIS A 292 6.43 -10.32 -21.31
C HIS A 292 4.99 -10.35 -21.84
N PHE A 293 4.01 -9.99 -21.01
CA PHE A 293 2.60 -10.01 -21.38
C PHE A 293 2.04 -8.67 -21.89
N GLY A 294 2.87 -7.62 -21.95
CA GLY A 294 2.49 -6.29 -22.45
C GLY A 294 1.54 -5.53 -21.51
N LEU A 295 1.78 -5.61 -20.21
CA LEU A 295 1.00 -4.99 -19.12
C LEU A 295 1.78 -3.86 -18.39
N ASP A 296 3.05 -3.64 -18.74
CA ASP A 296 3.96 -2.71 -18.06
C ASP A 296 3.57 -1.22 -18.20
N LYS A 297 2.61 -0.90 -19.06
CA LYS A 297 2.02 0.45 -19.19
C LYS A 297 0.84 0.70 -18.27
N ASP A 298 0.17 -0.37 -17.83
CA ASP A 298 -1.06 -0.29 -17.04
C ASP A 298 -0.81 -0.48 -15.55
N PHE A 299 0.28 -1.19 -15.22
CA PHE A 299 0.65 -1.58 -13.87
C PHE A 299 1.94 -0.91 -13.39
N LYS A 300 2.00 -0.70 -12.08
CA LYS A 300 3.19 -0.40 -11.30
C LYS A 300 3.26 -1.40 -10.14
N LEU A 301 4.24 -1.27 -9.26
CA LEU A 301 4.44 -2.15 -8.12
C LEU A 301 4.05 -1.45 -6.81
N ASN A 302 3.39 -2.20 -5.93
CA ASN A 302 3.26 -1.90 -4.51
C ASN A 302 4.34 -2.73 -3.78
N ILE A 303 5.38 -2.09 -3.25
CA ILE A 303 6.48 -2.83 -2.63
C ILE A 303 6.30 -2.91 -1.12
N GLU A 304 6.40 -4.11 -0.57
CA GLU A 304 6.39 -4.35 0.86
C GLU A 304 7.75 -4.87 1.34
N PRO A 305 8.46 -4.17 2.23
CA PRO A 305 9.78 -4.61 2.69
C PRO A 305 9.80 -5.93 3.46
N ASN A 306 8.74 -6.33 4.18
CA ASN A 306 8.68 -7.68 4.74
C ASN A 306 8.67 -8.74 3.63
N HIS A 307 7.92 -8.54 2.55
CA HIS A 307 7.93 -9.42 1.38
C HIS A 307 9.30 -9.46 0.68
N THR A 308 9.95 -8.29 0.51
CA THR A 308 11.29 -8.18 -0.07
C THR A 308 12.33 -8.97 0.73
N THR A 309 12.33 -8.83 2.06
CA THR A 309 13.25 -9.59 2.92
C THR A 309 12.94 -11.09 2.92
N LEU A 310 11.67 -11.48 2.86
CA LEU A 310 11.26 -12.88 2.73
C LEU A 310 11.70 -13.51 1.39
N ALA A 311 11.92 -12.70 0.36
CA ALA A 311 12.42 -13.11 -0.95
C ALA A 311 13.94 -13.35 -0.96
N GLY A 312 14.65 -12.94 0.11
CA GLY A 312 16.09 -13.05 0.26
C GLY A 312 16.84 -11.77 -0.10
N HIS A 313 16.14 -10.64 -0.24
CA HIS A 313 16.72 -9.34 -0.61
C HIS A 313 16.91 -8.44 0.62
N SER A 314 17.74 -7.40 0.51
CA SER A 314 17.83 -6.35 1.55
C SER A 314 16.54 -5.52 1.58
N TYR A 315 16.24 -4.89 2.73
CA TYR A 315 14.99 -4.17 2.99
C TYR A 315 14.59 -3.18 1.88
N GLU A 316 15.56 -2.41 1.38
CA GLU A 316 15.36 -1.38 0.36
C GLU A 316 15.44 -1.88 -1.08
N HIS A 317 15.83 -3.14 -1.31
CA HIS A 317 16.20 -3.65 -2.64
C HIS A 317 15.09 -3.45 -3.67
N ASP A 318 13.90 -4.01 -3.43
CA ASP A 318 12.82 -3.98 -4.42
C ASP A 318 12.27 -2.57 -4.64
N ILE A 319 12.38 -1.69 -3.64
CA ILE A 319 12.03 -0.28 -3.76
C ILE A 319 12.98 0.39 -4.76
N ILE A 320 14.30 0.17 -4.60
CA ILE A 320 15.32 0.72 -5.52
C ILE A 320 15.13 0.13 -6.92
N MET A 321 14.96 -1.19 -7.04
CA MET A 321 14.77 -1.85 -8.33
C MET A 321 13.51 -1.32 -9.03
N ALA A 322 12.36 -1.30 -8.37
CA ALA A 322 11.14 -0.76 -8.95
C ALA A 322 11.29 0.72 -9.35
N SER A 323 12.00 1.52 -8.54
CA SER A 323 12.28 2.93 -8.83
C SER A 323 13.13 3.12 -10.09
N VAL A 324 14.22 2.37 -10.22
CA VAL A 324 15.15 2.45 -11.38
C VAL A 324 14.43 2.12 -12.70
N PHE A 325 13.48 1.19 -12.66
CA PHE A 325 12.68 0.83 -13.83
C PHE A 325 11.44 1.72 -14.03
N GLY A 326 11.25 2.77 -13.22
CA GLY A 326 10.09 3.67 -13.29
C GLY A 326 8.76 3.01 -12.90
N MET A 327 8.82 1.86 -12.22
CA MET A 327 7.68 1.02 -11.90
C MET A 327 7.29 1.04 -10.41
N LEU A 328 8.01 1.75 -9.54
CA LEU A 328 7.58 1.96 -8.16
C LEU A 328 6.32 2.83 -8.14
N GLY A 329 5.24 2.29 -7.59
CA GLY A 329 3.92 2.94 -7.55
C GLY A 329 3.46 3.28 -6.13
N SER A 330 3.62 2.36 -5.19
CA SER A 330 3.25 2.55 -3.77
C SER A 330 4.14 1.68 -2.90
N VAL A 331 4.10 1.88 -1.58
CA VAL A 331 4.85 1.07 -0.61
C VAL A 331 3.94 0.69 0.55
N ASP A 332 3.96 -0.59 0.90
CA ASP A 332 3.46 -1.08 2.17
C ASP A 332 4.57 -0.98 3.21
N ALA A 333 4.45 0.02 4.06
CA ALA A 333 5.40 0.43 5.06
C ALA A 333 5.32 -0.48 6.29
N ASN A 334 6.04 -1.60 6.25
CA ASN A 334 6.23 -2.51 7.38
C ASN A 334 7.67 -3.02 7.48
N THR A 335 7.91 -3.97 8.39
CA THR A 335 9.18 -4.69 8.48
C THR A 335 8.96 -6.15 8.88
N GLY A 336 9.83 -7.01 8.37
CA GLY A 336 10.01 -8.38 8.82
C GLY A 336 10.93 -8.51 10.02
N SER A 337 11.20 -9.76 10.38
CA SER A 337 12.31 -10.13 11.26
C SER A 337 13.31 -10.97 10.46
N PRO A 338 14.61 -10.64 10.48
CA PRO A 338 15.62 -11.43 9.78
C PRO A 338 15.75 -12.86 10.31
N ASP A 339 15.28 -13.10 11.54
CA ASP A 339 15.34 -14.41 12.19
C ASP A 339 14.09 -15.28 11.93
N LEU A 340 13.04 -14.72 11.30
CA LEU A 340 11.75 -15.39 11.10
C LEU A 340 11.42 -15.48 9.61
N GLY A 341 11.29 -16.71 9.10
CA GLY A 341 11.02 -16.99 7.68
C GLY A 341 9.55 -16.87 7.29
N TRP A 342 8.81 -15.94 7.88
CA TRP A 342 7.39 -15.67 7.60
C TRP A 342 7.07 -14.19 7.78
N ASP A 343 5.89 -13.80 7.34
CA ASP A 343 5.43 -12.42 7.39
C ASP A 343 5.01 -11.98 8.80
N THR A 344 5.73 -11.00 9.35
CA THR A 344 5.51 -10.53 10.72
C THR A 344 4.66 -9.27 10.79
N ASP A 345 4.57 -8.53 9.69
CA ASP A 345 3.83 -7.28 9.50
C ASP A 345 4.10 -6.30 10.65
N GLN A 346 5.36 -6.14 11.05
CA GLN A 346 5.73 -5.22 12.13
C GLN A 346 5.75 -3.79 11.62
N PHE A 347 5.42 -2.85 12.50
CA PHE A 347 5.59 -1.44 12.18
C PHE A 347 7.08 -1.11 11.98
N PRO A 348 7.42 -0.29 10.97
CA PRO A 348 8.81 0.04 10.63
C PRO A 348 9.36 1.11 11.58
N MET A 349 10.17 0.68 12.54
CA MET A 349 10.75 1.55 13.57
C MET A 349 12.23 1.89 13.34
N ASP A 350 12.88 1.27 12.35
CA ASP A 350 14.30 1.49 12.04
C ASP A 350 14.49 2.76 11.17
N ILE A 351 15.19 3.75 11.73
CA ILE A 351 15.47 5.03 11.07
C ILE A 351 16.41 4.85 9.86
N ARG A 352 17.33 3.87 9.89
CA ARG A 352 18.21 3.58 8.77
C ARG A 352 17.40 3.12 7.56
N ASN A 353 16.49 2.17 7.78
CA ASN A 353 15.65 1.61 6.73
C ASN A 353 14.69 2.66 6.14
N THR A 354 14.00 3.41 7.00
CA THR A 354 13.10 4.49 6.54
C THR A 354 13.86 5.60 5.80
N THR A 355 15.10 5.93 6.20
CA THR A 355 15.95 6.88 5.46
C THR A 355 16.31 6.36 4.06
N LEU A 356 16.67 5.08 3.92
CA LEU A 356 16.97 4.46 2.62
C LEU A 356 15.74 4.47 1.68
N VAL A 357 14.57 4.10 2.21
CA VAL A 357 13.31 4.17 1.46
C VAL A 357 13.00 5.59 1.02
N MET A 358 13.05 6.55 1.95
CA MET A 358 12.72 7.94 1.61
C MET A 358 13.72 8.56 0.64
N LYS A 359 15.00 8.15 0.67
CA LYS A 359 15.98 8.55 -0.34
C LYS A 359 15.55 8.10 -1.74
N ALA A 360 15.20 6.82 -1.92
CA ALA A 360 14.72 6.31 -3.21
C ALA A 360 13.43 7.01 -3.64
N VAL A 361 12.50 7.25 -2.72
CA VAL A 361 11.24 7.97 -2.98
C VAL A 361 11.50 9.40 -3.45
N ILE A 362 12.43 10.14 -2.82
CA ILE A 362 12.77 11.50 -3.27
C ILE A 362 13.44 11.47 -4.64
N GLU A 363 14.39 10.57 -4.86
CA GLU A 363 15.16 10.49 -6.11
C GLU A 363 14.29 10.21 -7.34
N GLN A 364 13.20 9.42 -7.20
CA GLN A 364 12.23 9.23 -8.29
C GLN A 364 11.18 10.35 -8.42
N GLY A 365 11.07 11.25 -7.43
CA GLY A 365 10.11 12.36 -7.41
C GLY A 365 8.82 12.13 -6.60
N GLY A 366 8.74 11.08 -5.77
CA GLY A 366 7.59 10.76 -4.91
C GLY A 366 6.87 9.48 -5.29
N LEU A 367 5.80 9.16 -4.54
CA LEU A 367 4.98 7.96 -4.73
C LEU A 367 3.63 8.23 -5.40
N GLN A 368 3.28 9.48 -5.72
CA GLN A 368 1.95 9.80 -6.23
C GLN A 368 1.63 9.03 -7.53
N PRO A 369 0.43 8.44 -7.69
CA PRO A 369 -0.74 8.54 -6.80
C PRO A 369 -0.77 7.56 -5.61
N GLY A 370 0.21 6.67 -5.46
CA GLY A 370 0.43 5.83 -4.27
C GLY A 370 0.97 6.58 -3.05
N GLY A 371 1.39 5.84 -2.02
CA GLY A 371 1.80 6.39 -0.73
C GLY A 371 2.42 5.34 0.18
N LEU A 372 2.62 5.69 1.45
CA LEU A 372 3.10 4.78 2.49
C LEU A 372 1.91 4.21 3.26
N ASN A 373 1.46 3.00 2.92
CA ASN A 373 0.40 2.31 3.65
C ASN A 373 1.01 1.46 4.77
N PHE A 374 0.55 1.62 6.01
CA PHE A 374 1.02 0.78 7.10
C PHE A 374 0.33 -0.57 7.07
N ASP A 375 0.76 -1.46 6.15
CA ASP A 375 0.38 -2.87 6.18
C ASP A 375 1.09 -3.60 7.34
N ALA A 376 0.73 -3.18 8.55
CA ALA A 376 1.36 -3.59 9.78
C ALA A 376 0.29 -3.78 10.86
N LYS A 377 0.55 -4.73 11.75
CA LYS A 377 -0.33 -5.07 12.87
C LYS A 377 0.33 -4.80 14.21
N VAL A 378 -0.47 -4.42 15.20
CA VAL A 378 -0.04 -4.47 16.59
C VAL A 378 0.29 -5.91 16.97
N ARG A 379 1.18 -6.10 17.94
CA ARG A 379 1.57 -7.45 18.36
C ARG A 379 0.39 -8.16 19.03
N ARG A 380 0.44 -9.48 19.06
CA ARG A 380 -0.62 -10.33 19.64
C ARG A 380 -0.89 -9.96 21.11
N GLU A 381 0.15 -9.58 21.83
CA GLU A 381 0.16 -9.18 23.24
C GLU A 381 -0.09 -7.67 23.45
N SER A 382 -0.08 -6.86 22.40
CA SER A 382 -0.45 -5.43 22.41
C SER A 382 -1.96 -5.29 22.31
N THR A 383 -2.62 -5.53 23.43
CA THR A 383 -4.08 -5.75 23.50
C THR A 383 -4.89 -4.48 23.70
N GLU A 384 -4.27 -3.39 24.12
CA GLU A 384 -4.97 -2.15 24.44
C GLU A 384 -5.32 -1.36 23.17
N LEU A 385 -6.32 -0.49 23.26
CA LEU A 385 -6.73 0.34 22.10
C LEU A 385 -5.69 1.42 21.78
N GLU A 386 -4.98 1.92 22.78
CA GLU A 386 -3.92 2.92 22.59
C GLU A 386 -2.69 2.36 21.86
N ASP A 387 -2.47 1.04 21.91
CA ASP A 387 -1.37 0.38 21.18
C ASP A 387 -1.46 0.61 19.67
N LEU A 388 -2.69 0.73 19.13
CA LEU A 388 -2.89 1.10 17.73
C LEU A 388 -2.32 2.48 17.43
N PHE A 389 -2.53 3.47 18.31
CA PHE A 389 -1.98 4.81 18.14
C PHE A 389 -0.47 4.81 18.33
N ILE A 390 0.04 4.20 19.40
CA ILE A 390 1.48 4.15 19.70
C ILE A 390 2.25 3.56 18.51
N ALA A 391 1.78 2.45 17.96
CA ALA A 391 2.44 1.78 16.85
C ALA A 391 2.45 2.63 15.57
N HIS A 392 1.32 3.24 15.20
CA HIS A 392 1.24 4.11 14.02
C HIS A 392 2.06 5.40 14.20
N ILE A 393 2.00 6.03 15.38
CA ILE A 393 2.76 7.25 15.69
C ILE A 393 4.25 6.98 15.56
N GLY A 394 4.74 5.89 16.14
CA GLY A 394 6.16 5.52 16.06
C GLY A 394 6.63 5.32 14.62
N ALA A 395 5.85 4.62 13.79
CA ALA A 395 6.19 4.41 12.38
C ALA A 395 6.11 5.68 11.53
N MET A 396 5.09 6.52 11.76
CA MET A 396 4.96 7.82 11.10
C MET A 396 6.14 8.74 11.45
N ASP A 397 6.55 8.78 12.72
CA ASP A 397 7.73 9.54 13.14
C ASP A 397 9.02 8.96 12.57
N ALA A 398 9.15 7.63 12.49
CA ALA A 398 10.31 6.99 11.88
C ALA A 398 10.45 7.40 10.41
N PHE A 399 9.37 7.34 9.64
CA PHE A 399 9.37 7.80 8.24
C PHE A 399 9.54 9.31 8.09
N ALA A 400 8.96 10.12 8.97
CA ALA A 400 9.17 11.57 8.94
C ALA A 400 10.63 11.95 9.22
N ARG A 401 11.28 11.26 10.17
CA ARG A 401 12.72 11.41 10.42
C ARG A 401 13.53 10.91 9.22
N GLY A 402 13.19 9.75 8.67
CA GLY A 402 13.82 9.21 7.47
C GLY A 402 13.72 10.17 6.27
N LEU A 403 12.58 10.84 6.10
CA LEU A 403 12.38 11.87 5.07
C LEU A 403 13.29 13.08 5.29
N ARG A 404 13.38 13.62 6.52
CA ARG A 404 14.32 14.72 6.83
C ARG A 404 15.77 14.33 6.54
N ASN A 405 16.18 13.13 6.98
CA ASN A 405 17.53 12.62 6.76
C ASN A 405 17.83 12.47 5.26
N ALA A 406 16.91 11.87 4.50
CA ALA A 406 17.03 11.69 3.07
C ALA A 406 17.07 13.02 2.30
N ALA A 407 16.23 13.98 2.68
CA ALA A 407 16.25 15.33 2.12
C ALA A 407 17.61 16.00 2.33
N LYS A 408 18.16 15.93 3.54
CA LYS A 408 19.48 16.47 3.86
C LYS A 408 20.61 15.80 3.05
N ILE A 409 20.57 14.48 2.90
CA ILE A 409 21.52 13.74 2.04
C ILE A 409 21.50 14.28 0.60
N ILE A 410 20.32 14.56 0.08
CA ILE A 410 20.12 15.02 -1.30
C ILE A 410 20.53 16.49 -1.47
N GLU A 411 20.18 17.35 -0.53
CA GLU A 411 20.53 18.78 -0.55
C GLU A 411 22.04 19.01 -0.46
N GLU A 412 22.74 18.27 0.41
CA GLU A 412 24.19 18.41 0.57
C GLU A 412 24.98 17.75 -0.57
N GLY A 413 24.40 16.75 -1.25
CA GLY A 413 24.98 16.15 -2.46
C GLY A 413 26.26 15.34 -2.24
N VAL A 414 26.71 15.13 -0.99
CA VAL A 414 28.00 14.49 -0.67
C VAL A 414 28.06 13.07 -1.21
N MET A 415 27.02 12.26 -0.95
CA MET A 415 26.98 10.88 -1.41
C MET A 415 26.82 10.78 -2.94
N GLN A 416 26.05 11.68 -3.55
CA GLN A 416 25.89 11.75 -5.00
C GLN A 416 27.20 12.12 -5.69
N ASN A 417 27.99 13.02 -5.12
CA ASN A 417 29.31 13.38 -5.63
C ASN A 417 30.29 12.21 -5.50
N MET A 418 30.31 11.51 -4.37
CA MET A 418 31.11 10.28 -4.19
C MET A 418 30.76 9.22 -5.24
N LEU A 419 29.46 9.06 -5.54
CA LEU A 419 29.00 8.15 -6.59
C LEU A 419 29.45 8.62 -7.97
N ARG A 420 29.29 9.91 -8.31
CA ARG A 420 29.71 10.48 -9.58
C ARG A 420 31.21 10.28 -9.83
N GLU A 421 32.04 10.53 -8.81
CA GLU A 421 33.49 10.29 -8.86
C GLU A 421 33.80 8.82 -9.17
N ARG A 422 33.06 7.88 -8.56
CA ARG A 422 33.25 6.44 -8.77
C ARG A 422 32.99 5.99 -10.20
N TYR A 423 32.05 6.63 -10.91
CA TYR A 423 31.66 6.26 -12.27
C TYR A 423 32.18 7.23 -13.36
N MET A 424 33.06 8.17 -13.00
CA MET A 424 33.53 9.24 -13.90
C MET A 424 34.17 8.74 -15.20
N SER A 425 34.74 7.53 -15.22
CA SER A 425 35.33 6.94 -16.43
C SER A 425 34.31 6.68 -17.54
N PHE A 426 33.04 6.48 -17.20
CA PHE A 426 31.97 6.30 -18.18
C PHE A 426 31.51 7.61 -18.83
N SER A 427 31.96 8.76 -18.32
CA SER A 427 31.63 10.08 -18.88
C SER A 427 32.67 10.59 -19.89
N LEU A 428 33.71 9.81 -20.22
CA LEU A 428 34.83 10.25 -21.04
C LEU A 428 35.30 9.14 -22.00
N GLY A 429 35.82 9.52 -23.17
CA GLY A 429 36.57 8.64 -24.08
C GLY A 429 35.83 7.34 -24.42
N ILE A 430 36.48 6.19 -24.20
CA ILE A 430 35.91 4.87 -24.45
C ILE A 430 34.66 4.60 -23.59
N GLY A 431 34.63 5.09 -22.36
CA GLY A 431 33.49 4.89 -21.45
C GLY A 431 32.24 5.59 -21.94
N GLN A 432 32.37 6.79 -22.51
CA GLN A 432 31.24 7.49 -23.13
C GLN A 432 30.65 6.70 -24.31
N LYS A 433 31.51 6.10 -25.16
CA LYS A 433 31.03 5.22 -26.25
C LYS A 433 30.28 3.99 -25.72
N VAL A 434 30.68 3.47 -24.56
CA VAL A 434 29.99 2.34 -23.91
C VAL A 434 28.60 2.77 -23.44
N GLU A 435 28.48 3.90 -22.74
CA GLU A 435 27.18 4.46 -22.31
C GLU A 435 26.24 4.73 -23.50
N GLU A 436 26.79 5.25 -24.59
CA GLU A 436 26.03 5.55 -25.82
C GLU A 436 25.75 4.30 -26.67
N SER A 437 26.17 3.11 -26.24
CA SER A 437 26.05 1.85 -26.99
C SER A 437 26.63 1.91 -28.41
N SER A 438 27.67 2.72 -28.62
CA SER A 438 28.34 2.91 -29.91
C SER A 438 29.72 2.27 -29.97
N CYS A 439 30.16 1.63 -28.88
CA CYS A 439 31.43 0.93 -28.78
C CYS A 439 31.30 -0.50 -29.28
N SER A 440 32.26 -0.98 -30.07
CA SER A 440 32.35 -2.40 -30.43
C SER A 440 33.24 -3.17 -29.45
N LEU A 441 33.26 -4.51 -29.54
CA LEU A 441 34.18 -5.33 -28.76
C LEU A 441 35.64 -5.13 -29.22
N GLU A 442 35.86 -4.89 -30.51
CA GLU A 442 37.18 -4.58 -31.09
C GLU A 442 37.71 -3.24 -30.57
N ASP A 443 36.85 -2.21 -30.45
CA ASP A 443 37.23 -0.93 -29.83
C ASP A 443 37.75 -1.14 -28.39
N LEU A 444 37.09 -2.00 -27.61
CA LEU A 444 37.49 -2.33 -26.24
C LEU A 444 38.81 -3.12 -26.21
N GLU A 445 38.99 -4.08 -27.12
CA GLU A 445 40.22 -4.85 -27.23
C GLU A 445 41.41 -3.93 -27.57
N GLU A 446 41.26 -3.05 -28.55
CA GLU A 446 42.29 -2.09 -28.95
C GLU A 446 42.59 -1.09 -27.82
N PHE A 447 41.56 -0.62 -27.11
CA PHE A 447 41.75 0.24 -25.94
C PHE A 447 42.62 -0.46 -24.88
N ILE A 448 42.39 -1.74 -24.58
CA ILE A 448 43.20 -2.47 -23.60
C ILE A 448 44.60 -2.80 -24.13
N LYS A 449 44.77 -3.09 -25.42
CA LYS A 449 46.11 -3.25 -26.04
C LYS A 449 46.96 -1.98 -25.87
N GLN A 450 46.34 -0.80 -25.93
CA GLN A 450 47.02 0.49 -25.78
C GLN A 450 47.21 0.93 -24.33
N ASN A 451 46.28 0.59 -23.42
CA ASN A 451 46.26 1.11 -22.05
C ASN A 451 46.71 0.09 -20.98
N GLY A 452 46.83 -1.19 -21.33
CA GLY A 452 47.30 -2.24 -20.43
C GLY A 452 46.30 -2.62 -19.33
N GLU A 453 46.82 -3.22 -18.26
CA GLU A 453 46.04 -3.75 -17.13
C GLU A 453 45.34 -2.62 -16.35
N PRO A 454 44.02 -2.75 -16.05
CA PRO A 454 43.29 -1.77 -15.23
C PRO A 454 43.84 -1.64 -13.80
N LYS A 455 43.71 -0.44 -13.23
CA LYS A 455 44.02 -0.22 -11.81
C LYS A 455 42.92 -0.80 -10.92
N VAL A 456 43.31 -1.61 -9.94
CA VAL A 456 42.40 -2.09 -8.88
C VAL A 456 42.04 -0.92 -7.95
N THR A 457 40.75 -0.59 -7.90
CA THR A 457 40.24 0.54 -7.11
C THR A 457 39.36 0.05 -5.96
N SER A 458 39.66 0.47 -4.73
CA SER A 458 38.86 0.13 -3.55
C SER A 458 37.45 0.71 -3.64
N GLY A 459 36.42 -0.09 -3.32
CA GLY A 459 35.01 0.34 -3.35
C GLY A 459 34.60 1.29 -2.23
N LYS A 460 35.40 1.37 -1.15
CA LYS A 460 35.19 2.26 0.01
C LYS A 460 33.81 2.10 0.68
N GLN A 461 33.28 0.89 0.77
CA GLN A 461 31.94 0.65 1.32
C GLN A 461 31.76 1.23 2.73
N GLU A 462 32.73 0.99 3.63
CA GLU A 462 32.68 1.49 5.01
C GLU A 462 32.69 3.02 5.07
N ARG A 463 33.30 3.69 4.07
CA ARG A 463 33.24 5.15 3.93
C ARG A 463 31.83 5.60 3.58
N TYR A 464 31.15 4.94 2.63
CA TYR A 464 29.76 5.26 2.29
C TYR A 464 28.84 5.05 3.49
N GLU A 465 28.99 3.95 4.21
CA GLU A 465 28.21 3.65 5.41
C GLU A 465 28.49 4.64 6.55
N THR A 466 29.74 5.04 6.75
CA THR A 466 30.11 6.06 7.75
C THR A 466 29.50 7.42 7.43
N VAL A 467 29.53 7.83 6.15
CA VAL A 467 28.89 9.07 5.71
C VAL A 467 27.38 8.98 5.88
N PHE A 468 26.76 7.85 5.52
CA PHE A 468 25.32 7.65 5.71
C PHE A 468 24.93 7.72 7.19
N ASN A 469 25.68 7.05 8.07
CA ASN A 469 25.44 7.06 9.52
C ASN A 469 25.56 8.46 10.14
N HIS A 470 26.30 9.39 9.51
CA HIS A 470 26.35 10.78 9.97
C HIS A 470 25.00 11.51 9.81
N TYR A 471 24.17 11.10 8.84
CA TYR A 471 22.85 11.69 8.61
C TYR A 471 21.73 11.07 9.46
N LEU A 472 21.96 9.90 10.05
CA LEU A 472 21.00 9.21 10.93
C LEU A 472 20.95 9.88 12.30
#